data_AF-A0A1E7PXV0-F1
#
_entry.id   AF-A0A1E7PXV0-F1
#
_cell.length_a   1.000
_cell.length_b   1.000
_cell.length_c   1.000
_cell.angle_alpha   90.00
_cell.angle_beta   90.00
_cell.angle_gamma   90.00
#
_symmetry.space_group_name_H-M   'P 1'
#
loop_
_entity.id
_entity.type
_entity.pdbx_description
1 polymer ?
#
loop_
_entity_poly.entity_id
_entity_poly.type
_entity_poly.pdbx_seq_one_letter_code
_entity_poly.pdbx_strand_id
1 'polypeptide(L)'
;MNKSKLFKNAHKVAKATVAIVGDYMIAFSLALKAAYSELKNNMQQKLESLGLSVWGADFGKARIYVNIESLAAVFGLDIDFYGTGNISIAHLNGKKISNSAARRLIEDKIYFDIARNEFVGTELTPII
;
A
#
# COMPACT_ATOMS: atom_id res chain seq x y z
N MET A 1 -9.39 -4.28 -6.48
CA MET A 1 -10.72 -4.93 -6.56
C MET A 1 -11.79 -3.83 -6.51
N ASN A 2 -12.75 -3.79 -7.45
CA ASN A 2 -13.85 -2.80 -7.42
C ASN A 2 -14.91 -3.20 -6.37
N LYS A 3 -15.59 -2.24 -5.73
CA LYS A 3 -16.66 -2.43 -4.72
C LYS A 3 -17.68 -3.49 -5.16
N SER A 4 -18.18 -3.43 -6.39
CA SER A 4 -19.14 -4.43 -6.91
C SER A 4 -18.60 -5.86 -6.85
N LYS A 5 -17.32 -6.06 -7.17
CA LYS A 5 -16.66 -7.37 -7.13
C LYS A 5 -16.50 -7.87 -5.68
N LEU A 6 -16.22 -6.97 -4.74
CA LEU A 6 -16.18 -7.29 -3.31
C LEU A 6 -17.53 -7.81 -2.80
N PHE A 7 -18.63 -7.08 -3.08
CA PHE A 7 -19.96 -7.52 -2.67
C PHE A 7 -20.37 -8.85 -3.30
N LYS A 8 -20.06 -9.07 -4.59
CA LYS A 8 -20.32 -10.35 -5.26
C LYS A 8 -19.55 -11.51 -4.61
N ASN A 9 -18.29 -11.29 -4.25
CA ASN A 9 -17.49 -12.29 -3.55
C ASN A 9 -18.06 -12.58 -2.16
N ALA A 10 -18.39 -11.55 -1.37
CA ALA A 10 -19.00 -11.72 -0.05
C ALA A 10 -20.34 -12.46 -0.12
N HIS A 11 -21.17 -12.18 -1.13
CA HIS A 11 -22.41 -12.91 -1.40
C HIS A 11 -22.16 -14.40 -1.67
N LYS A 12 -21.13 -14.72 -2.46
CA LYS A 12 -20.76 -16.11 -2.75
C LYS A 12 -20.33 -16.85 -1.49
N VAL A 13 -19.50 -16.22 -0.65
CA VAL A 13 -19.03 -16.78 0.62
C VAL A 13 -20.20 -16.99 1.59
N ALA A 14 -21.07 -15.99 1.76
CA ALA A 14 -22.24 -16.08 2.62
C ALA A 14 -23.17 -17.23 2.23
N LYS A 15 -23.43 -17.42 0.92
CA LYS A 15 -24.24 -18.55 0.42
C LYS A 15 -23.61 -19.91 0.71
N ALA A 16 -22.28 -20.01 0.75
CA ALA A 16 -21.60 -21.26 1.08
C ALA A 16 -21.64 -21.57 2.58
N THR A 17 -21.65 -20.55 3.44
CA THR A 17 -21.56 -20.70 4.90
C THR A 17 -22.89 -20.59 5.63
N VAL A 18 -23.96 -20.11 4.98
CA VAL A 18 -25.28 -19.92 5.59
C VAL A 18 -25.85 -21.20 6.20
N ALA A 19 -25.58 -22.36 5.61
CA ALA A 19 -26.04 -23.65 6.14
C ALA A 19 -25.41 -23.98 7.52
N ILE A 20 -24.22 -23.44 7.80
CA ILE A 20 -23.52 -23.61 9.08
C ILE A 20 -23.93 -22.51 10.07
N VAL A 21 -24.05 -21.27 9.60
CA VAL A 21 -24.34 -20.09 10.44
C VAL A 21 -25.83 -19.99 10.80
N GLY A 22 -26.71 -20.60 10.02
CA GLY A 22 -28.16 -20.59 10.21
C GLY A 22 -28.86 -19.30 9.76
N ASP A 23 -28.15 -18.17 9.74
CA ASP A 23 -28.68 -16.87 9.31
C ASP A 23 -27.82 -16.23 8.20
N TYR A 24 -28.47 -15.85 7.11
CA TYR A 24 -27.83 -15.27 5.94
C TYR A 24 -27.24 -13.89 6.19
N MET A 25 -27.93 -13.03 6.94
CA MET A 25 -27.49 -11.67 7.24
C MET A 25 -26.24 -11.68 8.13
N ILE A 26 -26.19 -12.61 9.09
CA ILE A 26 -25.01 -12.82 9.93
C ILE A 26 -23.84 -13.35 9.08
N ALA A 27 -24.08 -14.37 8.26
CA ALA A 27 -23.06 -14.93 7.36
C ALA A 27 -22.49 -13.88 6.39
N PHE A 28 -23.36 -13.02 5.86
CA PHE A 28 -22.96 -11.94 4.96
C PHE A 28 -22.20 -10.82 5.65
N SER A 29 -22.60 -10.41 6.86
CA SER A 29 -21.89 -9.43 7.68
C SER A 29 -20.47 -9.89 8.00
N LEU A 30 -20.30 -11.17 8.38
CA LEU A 30 -18.99 -11.78 8.62
C LEU A 30 -18.14 -11.86 7.34
N ALA A 31 -18.74 -12.30 6.23
CA ALA A 31 -18.05 -12.39 4.94
C ALA A 31 -17.60 -11.01 4.43
N LEU A 32 -18.41 -9.97 4.62
CA LEU A 32 -18.03 -8.59 4.30
C LEU A 32 -16.85 -8.13 5.17
N LYS A 33 -16.90 -8.33 6.49
CA LYS A 33 -15.80 -7.97 7.39
C LYS A 33 -14.49 -8.64 6.97
N ALA A 34 -14.53 -9.92 6.62
CA ALA A 34 -13.37 -10.66 6.12
C ALA A 34 -12.86 -10.13 4.77
N ALA A 35 -13.77 -9.86 3.82
CA ALA A 35 -13.38 -9.30 2.52
C ALA A 35 -12.77 -7.90 2.64
N TYR A 36 -13.25 -7.08 3.57
CA TYR A 36 -12.69 -5.77 3.86
C TYR A 36 -11.33 -5.85 4.57
N SER A 37 -11.14 -6.79 5.51
CA SER A 37 -9.84 -6.98 6.16
C SER A 37 -8.77 -7.49 5.18
N GLU A 38 -9.14 -8.40 4.28
CA GLU A 38 -8.27 -8.84 3.17
C GLU A 38 -7.85 -7.67 2.28
N LEU A 39 -8.78 -6.74 1.99
CA LEU A 39 -8.48 -5.54 1.22
C LEU A 39 -7.54 -4.59 1.95
N LYS A 40 -7.71 -4.43 3.27
CA LYS A 40 -6.88 -3.56 4.11
C LYS A 40 -5.44 -4.10 4.23
N ASN A 41 -5.25 -5.41 4.30
CA ASN A 41 -3.93 -6.02 4.47
C ASN A 41 -3.13 -6.13 3.17
N ASN A 42 -3.72 -5.82 2.02
CA ASN A 42 -3.08 -6.00 0.72
C ASN A 42 -1.86 -5.09 0.53
N MET A 43 -1.91 -3.83 1.00
CA MET A 43 -0.77 -2.92 0.78
C MET A 43 0.46 -3.34 1.58
N GLN A 44 0.29 -3.72 2.85
CA GLN A 44 1.38 -4.27 3.67
C GLN A 44 2.00 -5.49 2.99
N GLN A 45 1.18 -6.47 2.60
CA GLN A 45 1.65 -7.70 1.98
C GLN A 45 2.40 -7.45 0.66
N LYS A 46 1.91 -6.50 -0.16
CA LYS A 46 2.61 -6.09 -1.38
C LYS A 46 3.98 -5.49 -1.07
N LEU A 47 4.06 -4.60 -0.09
CA LEU A 47 5.33 -3.98 0.31
C LEU A 47 6.30 -5.04 0.86
N GLU A 48 5.83 -5.96 1.69
CA GLU A 48 6.63 -7.08 2.20
C GLU A 48 7.10 -8.01 1.07
N SER A 49 6.27 -8.24 0.04
CA SER A 49 6.65 -9.02 -1.15
C SER A 49 7.74 -8.34 -2.00
N LEU A 50 7.89 -7.02 -1.88
CA LEU A 50 8.98 -6.24 -2.48
C LEU A 50 10.26 -6.27 -1.61
N GLY A 51 10.25 -6.99 -0.49
CA GLY A 51 11.37 -7.10 0.44
C GLY A 51 11.43 -6.00 1.50
N LEU A 52 10.41 -5.15 1.60
CA LEU A 52 10.36 -4.09 2.60
C LEU A 52 9.95 -4.66 3.96
N SER A 53 10.61 -4.22 5.03
CA SER A 53 10.39 -4.74 6.38
C SER A 53 9.51 -3.83 7.22
N VAL A 54 8.69 -4.45 8.09
CA VAL A 54 7.91 -3.75 9.10
C VAL A 54 8.83 -3.30 10.24
N TRP A 55 8.68 -2.05 10.65
CA TRP A 55 9.38 -1.43 11.76
C TRP A 55 8.40 -0.94 12.82
N GLY A 56 8.76 -1.03 14.10
CA GLY A 56 8.03 -0.38 15.19
C GLY A 56 6.72 -1.08 15.62
N ALA A 57 6.50 -2.33 15.22
CA ALA A 57 5.32 -3.12 15.60
C ALA A 57 5.16 -3.23 17.13
N ASP A 58 6.25 -3.49 17.84
CA ASP A 58 6.27 -3.64 19.31
C ASP A 58 5.92 -2.35 20.07
N PHE A 59 6.06 -1.19 19.41
CA PHE A 59 5.83 0.14 20.00
C PHE A 59 4.50 0.76 19.57
N GLY A 60 3.61 -0.03 18.95
CA GLY A 60 2.31 0.44 18.46
C GLY A 60 2.43 1.42 17.27
N LYS A 61 3.59 1.49 16.62
CA LYS A 61 3.86 2.36 15.46
C LYS A 61 4.41 1.53 14.31
N ALA A 62 3.65 0.52 13.90
CA ALA A 62 3.99 -0.35 12.79
C ALA A 62 4.04 0.44 11.46
N ARG A 63 5.24 0.52 10.87
CA ARG A 63 5.52 1.30 9.65
C ARG A 63 6.37 0.49 8.68
N ILE A 64 6.20 0.74 7.39
CA ILE A 64 7.11 0.23 6.35
C ILE A 64 7.72 1.42 5.64
N TYR A 65 9.02 1.62 5.80
CA TYR A 65 9.74 2.71 5.14
C TYR A 65 10.00 2.38 3.68
N VAL A 66 9.75 3.33 2.78
CA VAL A 66 10.11 3.21 1.37
C VAL A 66 11.45 3.90 1.18
N ASN A 67 12.51 3.12 1.00
CA ASN A 67 13.84 3.63 0.71
C ASN A 67 13.95 4.07 -0.76
N ILE A 68 15.05 4.75 -1.10
CA ILE A 68 15.30 5.25 -2.46
C ILE A 68 15.25 4.11 -3.49
N GLU A 69 15.85 2.96 -3.17
CA GLU A 69 15.90 1.78 -4.04
C GLU A 69 14.51 1.23 -4.37
N SER A 70 13.55 1.40 -3.45
CA SER A 70 12.17 0.93 -3.61
C SER A 70 11.22 1.98 -4.18
N LEU A 71 11.64 3.26 -4.33
CA LEU A 71 10.78 4.32 -4.88
C LEU A 71 10.29 3.99 -6.28
N ALA A 72 11.18 3.43 -7.12
CA ALA A 72 10.82 3.04 -8.48
C ALA A 72 9.79 1.91 -8.48
N ALA A 73 9.96 0.91 -7.62
CA ALA A 73 9.03 -0.22 -7.52
C ALA A 73 7.67 0.19 -6.95
N VAL A 74 7.65 1.04 -5.92
CA VAL A 74 6.43 1.41 -5.18
C VAL A 74 5.66 2.53 -5.87
N PHE A 75 6.35 3.54 -6.41
CA PHE A 75 5.73 4.77 -6.94
C PHE A 75 6.08 5.07 -8.40
N GLY A 76 6.95 4.28 -9.03
CA GLY A 76 7.45 4.57 -10.37
C GLY A 76 8.42 5.74 -10.43
N LEU A 77 8.92 6.22 -9.28
CA LEU A 77 9.88 7.31 -9.20
C LEU A 77 11.30 6.74 -9.15
N ASP A 78 12.02 6.88 -10.24
CA ASP A 78 13.43 6.52 -10.36
C ASP A 78 14.28 7.79 -10.20
N ILE A 79 15.10 7.81 -9.16
CA ILE A 79 15.97 8.94 -8.83
C ILE A 79 17.37 8.44 -8.51
N ASP A 80 18.34 9.24 -8.89
CA ASP A 80 19.73 9.02 -8.53
C ASP A 80 20.32 10.31 -7.96
N PHE A 81 21.41 10.18 -7.20
CA PHE A 81 22.03 11.28 -6.49
C PHE A 81 23.51 11.40 -6.86
N TYR A 82 24.00 12.63 -6.93
CA TYR A 82 25.42 12.88 -6.78
C TYR A 82 25.88 12.52 -5.36
N GLY A 83 27.18 12.27 -5.17
CA GLY A 83 27.76 12.06 -3.83
C GLY A 83 27.59 13.25 -2.87
N THR A 84 27.14 14.40 -3.37
CA THR A 84 26.80 15.60 -2.58
C THR A 84 25.35 15.61 -2.06
N GLY A 85 24.54 14.60 -2.40
CA GLY A 85 23.12 14.51 -2.00
C GLY A 85 22.16 15.29 -2.91
N ASN A 86 22.67 15.95 -3.95
CA ASN A 86 21.83 16.55 -4.99
C ASN A 86 21.33 15.47 -5.96
N ILE A 87 20.07 15.56 -6.39
CA ILE A 87 19.51 14.65 -7.41
C ILE A 87 20.24 14.86 -8.74
N SER A 88 20.76 13.78 -9.33
CA SER A 88 21.42 13.76 -10.63
C SER A 88 20.44 13.40 -11.75
N ILE A 89 19.54 12.45 -11.50
CA ILE A 89 18.57 11.91 -12.47
C ILE A 89 17.21 11.80 -11.81
N ALA A 90 16.14 12.06 -12.56
CA ALA A 90 14.78 11.85 -12.11
C ALA A 90 13.83 11.45 -13.26
N HIS A 91 13.18 10.30 -13.11
CA HIS A 91 12.12 9.81 -14.00
C HIS A 91 10.91 9.40 -13.17
N LEU A 92 9.71 9.81 -13.60
CA LEU A 92 8.45 9.36 -13.04
C LEU A 92 7.70 8.55 -14.09
N ASN A 93 7.42 7.28 -13.80
CA ASN A 93 6.79 6.35 -14.71
C ASN A 93 7.48 6.29 -16.09
N GLY A 94 8.82 6.28 -16.08
CA GLY A 94 9.66 6.27 -17.29
C GLY A 94 9.77 7.60 -18.02
N LYS A 95 9.13 8.68 -17.54
CA LYS A 95 9.24 10.02 -18.14
C LYS A 95 10.16 10.91 -17.33
N LYS A 96 11.08 11.60 -18.00
CA LYS A 96 12.00 12.54 -17.35
C LYS A 96 11.20 13.68 -16.70
N ILE A 97 11.50 13.97 -15.44
CA ILE A 97 10.99 15.12 -14.70
C ILE A 97 12.16 16.01 -14.27
N SER A 98 11.88 17.23 -13.79
CA SER A 98 12.94 18.08 -13.24
C SER A 98 13.37 17.58 -11.85
N ASN A 99 14.66 17.75 -11.54
CA ASN A 99 15.22 17.34 -10.24
C ASN A 99 14.57 18.11 -9.08
N SER A 100 14.17 19.36 -9.29
CA SER A 100 13.42 20.15 -8.31
C SER A 100 12.00 19.63 -8.08
N ALA A 101 11.33 19.12 -9.13
CA ALA A 101 10.04 18.46 -8.97
C ALA A 101 10.19 17.14 -8.21
N ALA A 102 11.19 16.33 -8.55
CA ALA A 102 11.49 15.09 -7.84
C ALA A 102 11.75 15.34 -6.35
N ARG A 103 12.54 16.37 -6.02
CA ARG A 103 12.84 16.75 -4.63
C ARG A 103 11.58 17.03 -3.80
N ARG A 104 10.56 17.67 -4.40
CA ARG A 104 9.29 17.95 -3.72
C ARG A 104 8.45 16.70 -3.45
N LEU A 105 8.65 15.63 -4.22
CA LEU A 105 7.89 14.38 -4.09
C LEU A 105 8.44 13.44 -3.00
N ILE A 106 9.68 13.67 -2.54
CA ILE A 106 10.41 12.82 -1.59
C ILE A 106 10.73 13.54 -0.27
N GLU A 107 9.73 14.15 0.37
CA GLU A 107 9.95 14.79 1.67
C GLU A 107 10.54 13.79 2.67
N ASP A 108 11.72 14.12 3.21
CA ASP A 108 12.62 13.38 4.12
C ASP A 108 12.45 11.86 4.28
N LYS A 109 11.29 11.39 4.77
CA LYS A 109 11.01 9.97 5.02
C LYS A 109 9.62 9.60 4.54
N ILE A 110 9.59 8.79 3.49
CA ILE A 110 8.37 8.15 3.01
C ILE A 110 8.16 6.83 3.75
N TYR A 111 6.98 6.62 4.32
CA TYR A 111 6.60 5.35 4.92
C TYR A 111 5.12 5.08 4.79
N PHE A 112 4.77 3.80 4.76
CA PHE A 112 3.40 3.32 4.90
C PHE A 112 3.08 3.11 6.38
N ASP A 113 2.04 3.78 6.88
CA ASP A 113 1.51 3.58 8.23
C ASP A 113 0.48 2.45 8.19
N ILE A 114 0.77 1.32 8.84
CA ILE A 114 -0.07 0.11 8.77
C ILE A 114 -1.42 0.34 9.48
N ALA A 115 -1.44 1.10 10.57
CA ALA A 115 -2.66 1.33 11.33
C ALA A 115 -3.63 2.23 10.55
N ARG A 116 -3.09 3.32 9.98
CA ARG A 116 -3.83 4.31 9.18
C ARG A 116 -4.09 3.86 7.75
N ASN A 117 -3.32 2.90 7.25
CA ASN A 117 -3.41 2.36 5.90
C ASN A 117 -3.19 3.45 4.83
N GLU A 118 -2.18 4.28 5.02
CA GLU A 118 -1.83 5.40 4.15
C GLU A 118 -0.31 5.59 4.04
N PHE A 119 0.15 6.18 2.93
CA PHE A 119 1.53 6.65 2.81
C PHE A 119 1.65 8.05 3.41
N VAL A 120 2.74 8.28 4.14
CA VAL A 120 3.10 9.56 4.76
C VAL A 120 4.41 10.04 4.13
N GLY A 121 4.53 11.37 3.94
CA GLY A 121 5.74 12.00 3.41
C GLY A 121 5.82 12.05 1.88
N THR A 122 4.72 11.77 1.17
CA THR A 122 4.68 11.90 -0.29
C THR A 122 3.26 12.18 -0.81
N GLU A 123 3.18 12.86 -1.94
CA GLU A 123 1.96 13.03 -2.74
C GLU A 123 1.81 11.96 -3.83
N LEU A 124 2.78 11.04 -3.93
CA LEU A 124 2.79 10.00 -4.95
C LEU A 124 1.71 8.94 -4.68
N THR A 125 1.07 8.51 -5.77
CA THR A 125 0.17 7.36 -5.74
C THR A 125 0.98 6.09 -5.98
N PRO A 126 0.85 5.06 -5.12
CA PRO A 126 1.55 3.79 -5.32
C PRO A 126 1.06 3.10 -6.60
N ILE A 127 1.98 2.47 -7.34
CA ILE A 127 1.68 1.72 -8.57
C ILE A 127 1.49 0.22 -8.33
N ILE A 128 1.53 -0.21 -7.06
CA ILE A 128 1.55 -1.62 -6.64
C ILE A 128 0.20 -2.18 -6.26
#